data_AF-A0A317XGY7-F1
#
_entry.id   AF-A0A317XGY7-F1
#
_cell.length_a   1.000
_cell.length_b   1.000
_cell.length_c   1.000
_cell.angle_alpha   90.00
_cell.angle_beta   90.00
_cell.angle_gamma   90.00
#
_symmetry.space_group_name_H-M   'P 1'
#
loop_
_entity.id
_entity.type
_entity.pdbx_description
1 polymer ?
#
loop_
_entity_poly.entity_id
_entity_poly.type
_entity_poly.pdbx_seq_one_letter_code
_entity_poly.pdbx_strand_id
1 'polypeptide(L)'
;MSTLIQNPDYVPSARTSPLALKLYDQPWDDDNDALFIKHTLEFLVTGQITPQEAATTIDTHITTDCATRHTALMARPDPRNLTPEEEAQNLTMYQIAPNPKVWMEMFFKAITKLCSAFPPYHAGQNALVEMFQILHGMERHEVLYGRPPIDPAKKYSTVTMWALEENDGNWEESADYFDFEIVYVLAPYRLRNYNSAMARLTTLGLVNCGWMAALRHLLPGDYEYPDLMKRPIDGPNKLGNYMLAAAEWVVRVDECRFVYRECSKRERIPEVYRAMWSMERWREWKKQFGFVHGDERFKEEYRDVAGRAYRMMDEVENENMHSG
;
A
#
# COMPACT_ATOMS: atom_id res chain seq x y z
N MET A 1 -8.77 18.45 34.62
CA MET A 1 -7.69 17.64 34.01
C MET A 1 -8.27 16.96 32.80
N SER A 2 -7.91 17.41 31.58
CA SER A 2 -8.42 16.82 30.35
C SER A 2 -7.65 15.52 30.10
N THR A 3 -8.31 14.38 30.27
CA THR A 3 -7.85 13.09 29.75
C THR A 3 -8.08 13.09 28.24
N LEU A 4 -7.31 13.90 27.51
CA LEU A 4 -7.04 13.62 26.11
C LEU A 4 -6.31 12.27 26.12
N ILE A 5 -7.05 11.20 25.79
CA ILE A 5 -6.48 9.89 25.51
C ILE A 5 -5.37 10.16 24.50
N GLN A 6 -4.12 10.06 24.95
CA GLN A 6 -2.97 10.21 24.07
C GLN A 6 -3.08 9.09 23.06
N ASN A 7 -3.47 9.41 21.83
CA ASN A 7 -3.49 8.44 20.77
C ASN A 7 -2.06 7.86 20.67
N PRO A 8 -1.88 6.54 20.86
CA PRO A 8 -0.56 5.92 20.92
C PRO A 8 0.22 6.13 19.62
N ASP A 9 -0.44 6.45 18.50
CA ASP A 9 0.22 6.79 17.24
C ASP A 9 0.89 8.19 17.24
N TYR A 10 0.82 8.95 18.35
CA TYR A 10 1.42 10.29 18.52
C TYR A 10 2.59 10.33 19.51
N VAL A 11 2.94 9.21 20.15
CA VAL A 11 4.04 9.19 21.13
C VAL A 11 5.41 9.28 20.44
N PRO A 12 6.43 9.94 21.01
CA PRO A 12 7.74 10.05 20.38
C PRO A 12 8.42 8.71 20.05
N SER A 13 8.15 7.64 20.81
CA SER A 13 8.67 6.31 20.53
C SER A 13 8.12 5.69 19.24
N ALA A 14 6.96 6.13 18.76
CA ALA A 14 6.41 5.72 17.46
C ALA A 14 7.29 6.15 16.27
N ARG A 15 8.26 7.05 16.50
CA ARG A 15 9.25 7.41 15.49
C ARG A 15 10.09 6.20 15.06
N THR A 16 10.41 5.30 15.97
CA THR A 16 11.37 4.19 15.74
C THR A 16 10.83 2.81 16.09
N SER A 17 9.71 2.74 16.81
CA SER A 17 9.09 1.48 17.20
C SER A 17 7.85 1.17 16.37
N PRO A 18 7.54 -0.12 16.13
CA PRO A 18 6.27 -0.53 15.52
C PRO A 18 5.07 0.01 16.28
N LEU A 19 4.05 0.44 15.54
CA LEU A 19 2.71 0.74 16.05
C LEU A 19 1.90 -0.56 16.16
N ALA A 20 0.75 -0.48 16.84
CA ALA A 20 -0.21 -1.59 16.84
C ALA A 20 -0.58 -1.97 15.39
N LEU A 21 -0.56 -3.28 15.10
CA LEU A 21 -0.76 -3.83 13.76
C LEU A 21 -2.17 -3.55 13.20
N LYS A 22 -3.17 -3.44 14.09
CA LYS A 22 -4.61 -3.29 13.74
C LYS A 22 -5.10 -4.37 12.75
N LEU A 23 -4.50 -5.56 12.80
CA LEU A 23 -4.72 -6.63 11.84
C LEU A 23 -6.06 -7.35 12.08
N TYR A 24 -6.44 -7.47 13.36
CA TYR A 24 -7.63 -8.19 13.83
C TYR A 24 -8.72 -7.19 14.23
N ASP A 25 -9.89 -7.27 13.60
CA ASP A 25 -11.07 -6.46 13.87
C ASP A 25 -12.27 -7.36 14.18
N GLN A 26 -12.53 -7.61 15.45
CA GLN A 26 -13.77 -8.28 15.89
C GLN A 26 -14.98 -7.37 15.62
N PRO A 27 -16.13 -7.89 15.15
CA PRO A 27 -16.48 -9.31 14.97
C PRO A 27 -16.17 -9.90 13.56
N TRP A 28 -15.49 -9.17 12.69
CA TRP A 28 -15.31 -9.52 11.27
C TRP A 28 -14.15 -10.51 11.00
N ASP A 29 -13.62 -11.11 12.06
CA ASP A 29 -12.53 -12.11 12.05
C ASP A 29 -13.07 -13.54 12.30
N ASP A 30 -14.29 -13.84 11.84
CA ASP A 30 -14.91 -15.17 11.95
C ASP A 30 -14.61 -16.07 10.76
N ASP A 31 -13.99 -15.53 9.70
CA ASP A 31 -13.55 -16.29 8.53
C ASP A 31 -12.15 -16.90 8.73
N ASN A 32 -12.07 -18.24 8.74
CA ASN A 32 -10.82 -18.99 8.85
C ASN A 32 -9.82 -18.62 7.74
N ASP A 33 -10.30 -18.30 6.54
CA ASP A 33 -9.46 -17.93 5.40
C ASP A 33 -8.76 -16.59 5.67
N ALA A 34 -9.49 -15.61 6.22
CA ALA A 34 -8.93 -14.33 6.63
C ALA A 34 -7.92 -14.49 7.77
N LEU A 35 -8.19 -15.37 8.74
CA LEU A 35 -7.27 -15.66 9.84
C LEU A 35 -5.97 -16.30 9.35
N PHE A 36 -6.02 -17.20 8.36
CA PHE A 36 -4.81 -17.80 7.78
C PHE A 36 -3.86 -16.74 7.21
N ILE A 37 -4.37 -15.83 6.37
CA ILE A 37 -3.57 -14.74 5.80
C ILE A 37 -3.00 -13.85 6.90
N LYS A 38 -3.83 -13.44 7.87
CA LYS A 38 -3.40 -12.57 8.97
C LYS A 38 -2.30 -13.20 9.83
N HIS A 39 -2.47 -14.45 10.26
CA HIS A 39 -1.44 -15.14 11.04
C HIS A 39 -0.13 -15.29 10.27
N THR A 40 -0.20 -15.65 8.98
CA THR A 40 1.00 -15.79 8.14
C THR A 40 1.75 -14.46 8.04
N LEU A 41 1.03 -13.36 7.83
CA LEU A 41 1.64 -12.03 7.77
C LEU A 41 2.15 -11.53 9.13
N GLU A 42 1.47 -11.86 10.23
CA GLU A 42 1.95 -11.56 11.58
C GLU A 42 3.26 -12.31 11.88
N PHE A 43 3.33 -13.61 11.54
CA PHE A 43 4.55 -14.41 11.68
C PHE A 43 5.69 -13.87 10.83
N LEU A 44 5.41 -13.39 9.62
CA LEU A 44 6.39 -12.72 8.78
C LEU A 44 6.96 -11.47 9.45
N VAL A 45 6.10 -10.54 9.86
CA VAL A 45 6.56 -9.23 10.38
C VAL A 45 7.16 -9.30 11.78
N THR A 46 6.87 -10.36 12.53
CA THR A 46 7.51 -10.68 13.82
C THR A 46 8.78 -11.51 13.68
N GLY A 47 9.14 -11.92 12.45
CA GLY A 47 10.37 -12.66 12.14
C GLY A 47 10.32 -14.13 12.53
N GLN A 48 9.13 -14.70 12.72
CA GLN A 48 8.94 -16.13 13.00
C GLN A 48 9.09 -16.99 11.74
N ILE A 49 8.77 -16.42 10.57
CA ILE A 49 9.00 -17.03 9.26
C ILE A 49 9.71 -16.03 8.35
N THR A 50 10.42 -16.54 7.36
CA THR A 50 11.12 -15.74 6.35
C THR A 50 10.15 -15.18 5.29
N PRO A 51 10.54 -14.11 4.57
CA PRO A 51 9.77 -13.63 3.42
C PRO A 51 9.50 -14.69 2.36
N GLN A 52 10.46 -15.58 2.10
CA GLN A 52 10.30 -16.69 1.16
C GLN A 52 9.28 -17.72 1.64
N GLU A 53 9.36 -18.12 2.91
CA GLU A 53 8.39 -19.06 3.50
C GLU A 53 6.98 -18.48 3.48
N ALA A 54 6.81 -17.20 3.83
CA ALA A 54 5.52 -16.52 3.80
C ALA A 54 4.94 -16.49 2.37
N ALA A 55 5.74 -16.06 1.39
CA ALA A 55 5.34 -16.00 -0.01
C ALA A 55 4.90 -17.38 -0.54
N THR A 56 5.74 -18.40 -0.36
CA THR A 56 5.44 -19.78 -0.80
C THR A 56 4.22 -20.36 -0.08
N THR A 57 4.06 -20.07 1.22
CA THR A 57 2.92 -20.54 2.01
C THR A 57 1.61 -19.97 1.49
N ILE A 58 1.56 -18.66 1.25
CA ILE A 58 0.37 -17.98 0.71
C ILE A 58 0.04 -18.51 -0.69
N ASP A 59 1.03 -18.54 -1.58
CA ASP A 59 0.88 -19.02 -2.96
C ASP A 59 0.34 -20.46 -3.01
N THR A 60 0.99 -21.37 -2.28
CA THR A 60 0.60 -22.78 -2.24
C THR A 60 -0.81 -22.94 -1.68
N HIS A 61 -1.16 -22.18 -0.64
CA HIS A 61 -2.48 -22.27 -0.02
C HIS A 61 -3.58 -21.84 -0.99
N ILE A 62 -3.44 -20.68 -1.65
CA ILE A 62 -4.42 -20.16 -2.61
C ILE A 62 -4.60 -21.14 -3.76
N THR A 63 -3.50 -21.61 -4.35
CA THR A 63 -3.52 -22.55 -5.48
C THR A 63 -4.16 -23.88 -5.11
N THR A 64 -3.84 -24.41 -3.92
CA THR A 64 -4.39 -25.68 -3.42
C THR A 64 -5.87 -25.57 -3.09
N ASP A 65 -6.29 -24.49 -2.43
CA ASP A 65 -7.70 -24.22 -2.11
C ASP A 65 -8.52 -24.13 -3.40
N CYS A 66 -8.06 -23.35 -4.39
CA CYS A 66 -8.74 -23.21 -5.66
C CYS A 66 -8.84 -24.54 -6.43
N ALA A 67 -7.78 -25.35 -6.45
CA ALA A 67 -7.81 -26.68 -7.05
C ALA A 67 -8.76 -27.64 -6.32
N THR A 68 -8.82 -27.55 -5.00
CA THR A 68 -9.72 -28.35 -4.15
C THR A 68 -11.17 -27.98 -4.39
N ARG A 69 -11.50 -26.68 -4.35
CA ARG A 69 -12.84 -26.15 -4.67
C ARG A 69 -13.26 -26.55 -6.09
N HIS A 70 -12.35 -26.48 -7.05
CA HIS A 70 -12.64 -26.92 -8.43
C HIS A 70 -13.00 -28.40 -8.49
N THR A 71 -12.17 -29.26 -7.88
CA THR A 71 -12.40 -30.70 -7.87
C THR A 71 -13.73 -31.05 -7.20
N ALA A 72 -14.03 -30.44 -6.06
CA ALA A 72 -15.29 -30.62 -5.35
C ALA A 72 -16.50 -30.12 -6.15
N LEU A 73 -16.36 -28.99 -6.85
CA LEU A 73 -17.41 -28.42 -7.70
C LEU A 73 -17.70 -29.33 -8.90
N MET A 74 -16.66 -29.78 -9.60
CA MET A 74 -16.79 -30.62 -10.81
C MET A 74 -17.29 -32.03 -10.53
N ALA A 75 -17.18 -32.52 -9.30
CA ALA A 75 -17.75 -33.81 -8.89
C ALA A 75 -19.29 -33.78 -8.72
N ARG A 76 -19.91 -32.61 -8.77
CA ARG A 76 -21.36 -32.45 -8.58
C ARG A 76 -22.15 -32.83 -9.83
N PRO A 77 -23.40 -33.32 -9.68
CA PRO A 77 -24.29 -33.54 -10.82
C PRO A 77 -24.58 -32.26 -11.62
N ASP A 78 -24.69 -31.12 -10.93
CA ASP A 78 -24.85 -29.80 -11.53
C ASP A 78 -23.80 -28.82 -10.93
N PRO A 79 -22.61 -28.72 -11.53
CA PRO A 79 -21.50 -27.92 -11.00
C PRO A 79 -21.69 -26.40 -11.22
N ARG A 80 -22.78 -25.97 -11.87
CA ARG A 80 -23.04 -24.56 -12.16
C ARG A 80 -24.01 -23.89 -11.19
N ASN A 81 -24.79 -24.70 -10.48
CA ASN A 81 -25.84 -24.26 -9.57
C ASN A 81 -25.53 -24.70 -8.14
N LEU A 82 -26.14 -24.00 -7.19
CA LEU A 82 -26.05 -24.35 -5.77
C LEU A 82 -26.89 -25.61 -5.51
N THR A 83 -26.48 -26.41 -4.53
CA THR A 83 -27.36 -27.46 -4.02
C THR A 83 -28.44 -26.86 -3.13
N PRO A 84 -29.60 -27.52 -2.93
CA PRO A 84 -30.64 -27.03 -2.04
C PRO A 84 -30.15 -26.75 -0.61
N GLU A 85 -29.19 -27.53 -0.12
CA GLU A 85 -28.57 -27.34 1.19
C GLU A 85 -27.72 -26.07 1.26
N GLU A 86 -26.98 -25.76 0.18
CA GLU A 86 -26.17 -24.55 0.08
C GLU A 86 -27.04 -23.29 -0.01
N GLU A 87 -28.15 -23.37 -0.75
CA GLU A 87 -29.17 -22.31 -0.78
C GLU A 87 -29.78 -22.08 0.60
N ALA A 88 -30.12 -23.15 1.33
CA ALA A 88 -30.66 -23.08 2.68
C ALA A 88 -29.67 -22.47 3.70
N GLN A 89 -28.36 -22.59 3.44
CA GLN A 89 -27.29 -21.96 4.23
C GLN A 89 -26.96 -20.52 3.79
N ASN A 90 -27.67 -19.98 2.79
CA ASN A 90 -27.37 -18.69 2.15
C ASN A 90 -25.95 -18.60 1.58
N LEU A 91 -25.39 -19.74 1.14
CA LEU A 91 -24.12 -19.74 0.44
C LEU A 91 -24.27 -19.20 -0.97
N THR A 92 -23.18 -18.66 -1.48
CA THR A 92 -23.10 -18.16 -2.86
C THR A 92 -22.06 -18.95 -3.64
N MET A 93 -22.23 -18.98 -4.96
CA MET A 93 -21.23 -19.63 -5.82
C MET A 93 -19.85 -18.96 -5.73
N TYR A 94 -19.79 -17.72 -5.27
CA TYR A 94 -18.56 -16.99 -4.98
C TYR A 94 -17.75 -17.64 -3.83
N GLN A 95 -18.42 -18.24 -2.85
CA GLN A 95 -17.79 -18.92 -1.71
C GLN A 95 -17.42 -20.37 -2.05
N ILE A 96 -18.16 -20.99 -2.97
CA ILE A 96 -18.01 -22.43 -3.27
C ILE A 96 -17.03 -22.67 -4.42
N ALA A 97 -17.08 -21.84 -5.47
CA ALA A 97 -16.25 -22.02 -6.64
C ALA A 97 -14.80 -21.54 -6.40
N PRO A 98 -13.82 -21.99 -7.21
CA PRO A 98 -12.46 -21.46 -7.16
C PRO A 98 -12.44 -19.94 -7.25
N ASN A 99 -11.81 -19.28 -6.29
CA ASN A 99 -11.89 -17.83 -6.20
C ASN A 99 -10.63 -17.19 -5.60
N PRO A 100 -9.53 -17.15 -6.36
CA PRO A 100 -8.30 -16.48 -5.93
C PRO A 100 -8.51 -14.98 -5.62
N LYS A 101 -9.53 -14.32 -6.19
CA LYS A 101 -9.80 -12.89 -5.92
C LYS A 101 -10.14 -12.61 -4.45
N VAL A 102 -10.86 -13.52 -3.78
CA VAL A 102 -11.15 -13.40 -2.33
C VAL A 102 -9.87 -13.37 -1.51
N TRP A 103 -8.96 -14.29 -1.82
CA TRP A 103 -7.68 -14.39 -1.15
C TRP A 103 -6.83 -13.14 -1.36
N MET A 104 -6.81 -12.61 -2.59
CA MET A 104 -6.10 -11.37 -2.91
C MET A 104 -6.67 -10.16 -2.16
N GLU A 105 -8.00 -10.06 -2.06
CA GLU A 105 -8.66 -9.02 -1.28
C GLU A 105 -8.25 -9.07 0.20
N MET A 106 -8.28 -10.26 0.81
CA MET A 106 -7.87 -10.47 2.21
C MET A 106 -6.39 -10.13 2.41
N PHE A 107 -5.54 -10.55 1.47
CA PHE A 107 -4.11 -10.26 1.47
C PHE A 107 -3.84 -8.76 1.43
N PHE A 108 -4.40 -8.02 0.46
CA PHE A 108 -4.15 -6.59 0.35
C PHE A 108 -4.71 -5.79 1.53
N LYS A 109 -5.90 -6.13 2.02
CA LYS A 109 -6.47 -5.50 3.24
C LYS A 109 -5.59 -5.69 4.47
N ALA A 110 -4.97 -6.86 4.62
CA ALA A 110 -4.06 -7.14 5.72
C ALA A 110 -2.73 -6.38 5.55
N ILE A 111 -2.18 -6.38 4.33
CA ILE A 111 -0.92 -5.69 4.02
C ILE A 111 -1.01 -4.19 4.23
N THR A 112 -2.08 -3.53 3.78
CA THR A 112 -2.21 -2.06 3.88
C THR A 112 -2.10 -1.60 5.33
N LYS A 113 -2.74 -2.32 6.25
CA LYS A 113 -2.65 -2.11 7.69
C LYS A 113 -1.21 -2.26 8.21
N LEU A 114 -0.52 -3.34 7.82
CA LEU A 114 0.86 -3.61 8.23
C LEU A 114 1.86 -2.59 7.65
N CYS A 115 1.66 -2.12 6.42
CA CYS A 115 2.46 -1.05 5.81
C CYS A 115 2.46 0.23 6.66
N SER A 116 1.36 0.50 7.38
CA SER A 116 1.24 1.65 8.27
C SER A 116 1.84 1.43 9.67
N ALA A 117 2.06 0.18 10.07
CA ALA A 117 2.48 -0.17 11.42
C ALA A 117 3.98 0.02 11.65
N PHE A 118 4.81 -0.24 10.65
CA PHE A 118 6.26 -0.31 10.81
C PHE A 118 6.98 0.97 10.36
N PRO A 119 7.92 1.50 11.17
CA PRO A 119 8.77 2.61 10.77
C PRO A 119 9.48 2.38 9.44
N PRO A 120 9.83 3.45 8.70
CA PRO A 120 10.61 3.34 7.49
C PRO A 120 11.84 2.44 7.67
N TYR A 121 11.98 1.42 6.84
CA TYR A 121 13.11 0.47 6.82
C TYR A 121 13.28 -0.37 8.10
N HIS A 122 12.28 -0.40 8.97
CA HIS A 122 12.21 -1.35 10.06
C HIS A 122 12.16 -2.79 9.52
N ALA A 123 12.69 -3.77 10.28
CA ALA A 123 12.75 -5.18 9.89
C ALA A 123 11.40 -5.72 9.38
N GLY A 124 10.30 -5.45 10.10
CA GLY A 124 8.95 -5.82 9.67
C GLY A 124 8.54 -5.21 8.32
N GLN A 125 8.84 -3.93 8.06
CA GLN A 125 8.56 -3.31 6.75
C GLN A 125 9.43 -3.91 5.64
N ASN A 126 10.71 -4.21 5.94
CA ASN A 126 11.61 -4.85 4.99
C ASN A 126 11.12 -6.25 4.63
N ALA A 127 10.68 -7.04 5.62
CA ALA A 127 10.13 -8.37 5.40
C ALA A 127 8.89 -8.34 4.49
N LEU A 128 8.00 -7.36 4.66
CA LEU A 128 6.87 -7.15 3.75
C LEU A 128 7.33 -6.86 2.33
N VAL A 129 8.22 -5.88 2.14
CA VAL A 129 8.71 -5.49 0.81
C VAL A 129 9.43 -6.66 0.14
N GLU A 130 10.27 -7.39 0.86
CA GLU A 130 10.98 -8.56 0.36
C GLU A 130 10.02 -9.68 -0.05
N MET A 131 8.96 -9.93 0.74
CA MET A 131 7.92 -10.90 0.36
C MET A 131 7.24 -10.49 -0.94
N PHE A 132 6.92 -9.21 -1.15
CA PHE A 132 6.36 -8.73 -2.42
C PHE A 132 7.33 -8.95 -3.59
N GLN A 133 8.62 -8.72 -3.40
CA GLN A 133 9.63 -8.99 -4.45
C GLN A 133 9.69 -10.47 -4.79
N ILE A 134 9.59 -11.35 -3.79
CA ILE A 134 9.57 -12.80 -3.99
C ILE A 134 8.31 -13.22 -4.75
N LEU A 135 7.12 -12.77 -4.32
CA LEU A 135 5.86 -13.03 -5.02
C LEU A 135 5.91 -12.54 -6.47
N HIS A 136 6.40 -11.32 -6.70
CA HIS A 136 6.56 -10.77 -8.03
C HIS A 136 7.53 -11.59 -8.90
N GLY A 137 8.59 -12.14 -8.31
CA GLY A 137 9.60 -12.97 -8.99
C GLY A 137 9.24 -14.45 -9.15
N MET A 138 8.11 -14.92 -8.63
CA MET A 138 7.64 -16.30 -8.83
C MET A 138 7.29 -16.56 -10.29
N GLU A 139 7.45 -17.82 -10.72
CA GLU A 139 6.99 -18.26 -12.05
C GLU A 139 5.49 -18.00 -12.17
N ARG A 140 5.11 -17.30 -13.25
CA ARG A 140 3.71 -17.00 -13.56
C ARG A 140 2.95 -18.30 -13.78
N HIS A 141 1.83 -18.44 -13.11
CA HIS A 141 0.96 -19.59 -13.27
C HIS A 141 -0.52 -19.21 -13.19
N GLU A 142 -1.34 -20.05 -13.81
CA GLU A 142 -2.78 -19.85 -13.94
C GLU A 142 -3.53 -20.57 -12.81
N VAL A 143 -4.38 -19.83 -12.09
CA VAL A 143 -5.26 -20.36 -11.04
C VAL A 143 -6.71 -20.31 -11.51
N LEU A 144 -7.44 -21.39 -11.28
CA LEU A 144 -8.84 -21.52 -11.70
C LEU A 144 -9.73 -20.48 -11.00
N TYR A 145 -10.67 -19.91 -11.74
CA TYR A 145 -11.53 -18.84 -11.27
C TYR A 145 -13.00 -19.00 -11.71
N GLY A 146 -13.90 -18.84 -10.75
CA GLY A 146 -15.33 -18.70 -10.99
C GLY A 146 -16.00 -20.03 -11.34
N ARG A 147 -17.10 -19.94 -12.09
CA ARG A 147 -17.92 -21.10 -12.44
C ARG A 147 -17.35 -21.85 -13.64
N PRO A 148 -17.67 -23.15 -13.80
CA PRO A 148 -17.44 -23.84 -15.07
C PRO A 148 -18.07 -23.07 -16.23
N PRO A 149 -17.58 -23.20 -17.47
CA PRO A 149 -18.21 -22.58 -18.63
C PRO A 149 -19.60 -23.18 -18.92
N ILE A 150 -20.48 -22.42 -19.59
CA ILE A 150 -21.80 -22.94 -20.00
C ILE A 150 -21.61 -24.01 -21.08
N ASP A 151 -20.70 -23.73 -22.01
CA ASP A 151 -20.28 -24.63 -23.07
C ASP A 151 -19.11 -25.48 -22.57
N PRO A 152 -19.28 -26.80 -22.39
CA PRO A 152 -18.21 -27.69 -21.94
C PRO A 152 -16.99 -27.75 -22.87
N ALA A 153 -17.12 -27.30 -24.12
CA ALA A 153 -16.00 -27.22 -25.05
C ALA A 153 -15.07 -26.01 -24.78
N LYS A 154 -15.51 -25.03 -23.98
CA LYS A 154 -14.68 -23.89 -23.60
C LYS A 154 -13.75 -24.24 -22.45
N LYS A 155 -12.60 -23.57 -22.41
CA LYS A 155 -11.68 -23.66 -21.27
C LYS A 155 -12.30 -23.03 -20.03
N TYR A 156 -11.94 -23.56 -18.86
CA TYR A 156 -12.24 -22.94 -17.59
C TYR A 156 -11.54 -21.58 -17.50
N SER A 157 -12.19 -20.60 -16.85
CA SER A 157 -11.58 -19.29 -16.65
C SER A 157 -10.44 -19.38 -15.63
N THR A 158 -9.36 -18.67 -15.89
CA THR A 158 -8.20 -18.61 -15.00
C THR A 158 -7.80 -17.17 -14.74
N VAL A 159 -7.02 -16.97 -13.68
CA VAL A 159 -6.30 -15.73 -13.41
C VAL A 159 -4.81 -16.03 -13.24
N THR A 160 -3.97 -15.07 -13.64
CA THR A 160 -2.52 -15.20 -13.57
C THR A 160 -2.01 -14.68 -12.23
N MET A 161 -1.35 -15.54 -11.45
CA MET A 161 -0.64 -15.17 -10.22
C MET A 161 0.86 -14.99 -10.55
N TRP A 162 1.62 -14.02 -10.05
CA TRP A 162 1.34 -12.82 -9.25
C TRP A 162 1.67 -11.57 -10.09
N ALA A 163 0.84 -11.23 -11.07
CA ALA A 163 1.14 -10.23 -12.12
C ALA A 163 1.21 -8.75 -11.64
N LEU A 164 1.90 -8.46 -10.52
CA LEU A 164 1.92 -7.25 -9.65
C LEU A 164 2.21 -5.89 -10.34
N GLU A 165 2.60 -5.89 -11.60
CA GLU A 165 3.03 -4.73 -12.38
C GLU A 165 1.97 -4.16 -13.36
N GLU A 166 0.95 -4.93 -13.72
CA GLU A 166 0.00 -4.55 -14.78
C GLU A 166 -1.12 -3.65 -14.26
N ASN A 167 -1.17 -2.38 -14.71
CA ASN A 167 -2.27 -1.44 -14.40
C ASN A 167 -3.65 -1.96 -14.83
N ASP A 168 -3.72 -2.96 -15.72
CA ASP A 168 -4.94 -3.59 -16.25
C ASP A 168 -4.89 -5.14 -16.14
N GLY A 169 -4.05 -5.72 -15.26
CA GLY A 169 -3.79 -7.17 -15.24
C GLY A 169 -3.67 -7.82 -13.85
N ASN A 170 -4.76 -8.48 -13.47
CA ASN A 170 -4.88 -9.57 -12.48
C ASN A 170 -4.41 -9.42 -11.02
N TRP A 171 -4.60 -8.22 -10.47
CA TRP A 171 -5.07 -7.89 -9.09
C TRP A 171 -5.69 -6.48 -9.13
N GLU A 172 -6.36 -6.20 -10.25
CA GLU A 172 -6.77 -4.98 -10.99
C GLU A 172 -7.12 -3.69 -10.24
N GLU A 173 -7.17 -3.69 -8.91
CA GLU A 173 -7.38 -2.52 -8.05
C GLU A 173 -6.57 -2.61 -6.74
N SER A 174 -5.40 -3.29 -6.72
CA SER A 174 -4.65 -3.48 -5.47
C SER A 174 -4.33 -2.16 -4.76
N ALA A 175 -3.99 -1.14 -5.55
CA ALA A 175 -3.76 0.23 -5.09
C ALA A 175 -5.02 0.85 -4.44
N ASP A 176 -6.22 0.38 -4.76
CA ASP A 176 -7.47 0.93 -4.21
C ASP A 176 -7.71 0.40 -2.79
N TYR A 177 -7.23 -0.80 -2.44
CA TYR A 177 -7.16 -1.23 -1.04
C TYR A 177 -6.27 -0.31 -0.22
N PHE A 178 -5.20 0.23 -0.83
CA PHE A 178 -4.37 1.22 -0.16
C PHE A 178 -5.11 2.57 -0.01
N ASP A 179 -5.97 2.95 -0.94
CA ASP A 179 -6.79 4.16 -0.84
C ASP A 179 -7.82 4.05 0.29
N PHE A 180 -8.50 2.90 0.40
CA PHE A 180 -9.44 2.67 1.50
C PHE A 180 -8.77 2.79 2.88
N GLU A 181 -7.51 2.39 3.02
CA GLU A 181 -6.79 2.46 4.30
C GLU A 181 -6.31 3.90 4.62
N ILE A 182 -6.17 4.79 3.62
CA ILE A 182 -5.56 6.11 3.82
C ILE A 182 -6.29 6.96 4.89
N VAL A 183 -7.60 6.82 4.98
CA VAL A 183 -8.45 7.54 5.94
C VAL A 183 -8.23 7.09 7.38
N TYR A 184 -7.70 5.87 7.59
CA TYR A 184 -7.43 5.30 8.91
C TYR A 184 -5.98 5.50 9.39
N VAL A 185 -5.11 5.99 8.51
CA VAL A 185 -3.67 6.17 8.77
C VAL A 185 -3.24 7.63 8.94
N LEU A 186 -4.17 8.57 9.05
CA LEU A 186 -3.88 10.02 9.15
C LEU A 186 -3.08 10.46 10.39
N ALA A 187 -2.88 9.58 11.37
CA ALA A 187 -1.96 9.85 12.48
C ALA A 187 -0.53 9.99 11.94
N PRO A 188 0.28 10.96 12.42
CA PRO A 188 1.50 11.40 11.73
C PRO A 188 2.49 10.27 11.44
N TYR A 189 2.80 9.45 12.44
CA TYR A 189 3.74 8.34 12.27
C TYR A 189 3.17 7.19 11.46
N ARG A 190 1.86 6.95 11.54
CA ARG A 190 1.19 5.93 10.74
C ARG A 190 1.17 6.33 9.26
N LEU A 191 0.88 7.59 8.95
CA LEU A 191 0.94 8.13 7.58
C LEU A 191 2.36 8.10 7.02
N ARG A 192 3.37 8.43 7.84
CA ARG A 192 4.78 8.33 7.46
C ARG A 192 5.19 6.89 7.11
N ASN A 193 4.92 5.96 8.02
CA ASN A 193 5.21 4.54 7.82
C ASN A 193 4.58 4.03 6.52
N TYR A 194 3.31 4.40 6.31
CA TYR A 194 2.53 4.07 5.13
C TYR A 194 3.15 4.61 3.85
N ASN A 195 3.52 5.90 3.83
CA ASN A 195 4.15 6.52 2.67
C ASN A 195 5.55 5.93 2.37
N SER A 196 6.30 5.54 3.38
CA SER A 196 7.56 4.81 3.18
C SER A 196 7.34 3.46 2.50
N ALA A 197 6.32 2.70 2.91
CA ALA A 197 6.00 1.43 2.25
C ALA A 197 5.55 1.66 0.80
N MET A 198 4.63 2.61 0.57
CA MET A 198 4.12 2.94 -0.77
C MET A 198 5.23 3.42 -1.71
N ALA A 199 6.13 4.29 -1.24
CA ALA A 199 7.26 4.77 -2.04
C ALA A 199 8.15 3.62 -2.50
N ARG A 200 8.45 2.68 -1.61
CA ARG A 200 9.27 1.50 -1.91
C ARG A 200 8.58 0.54 -2.87
N LEU A 201 7.31 0.19 -2.62
CA LEU A 201 6.53 -0.68 -3.52
C LEU A 201 6.41 -0.08 -4.93
N THR A 202 6.18 1.24 -5.02
CA THR A 202 6.08 1.95 -6.31
C THR A 202 7.43 1.99 -7.02
N THR A 203 8.50 2.34 -6.31
CA THR A 203 9.85 2.48 -6.89
C THR A 203 10.40 1.14 -7.40
N LEU A 204 10.04 0.04 -6.74
CA LEU A 204 10.39 -1.32 -7.14
C LEU A 204 9.51 -1.88 -8.26
N GLY A 205 8.50 -1.14 -8.74
CA GLY A 205 7.57 -1.62 -9.76
C GLY A 205 6.63 -2.73 -9.29
N LEU A 206 6.42 -2.84 -7.97
CA LEU A 206 5.62 -3.90 -7.34
C LEU A 206 4.15 -3.53 -7.21
N VAL A 207 3.84 -2.28 -6.85
CA VAL A 207 2.45 -1.76 -6.80
C VAL A 207 2.53 -0.26 -7.05
N ASN A 208 1.76 0.26 -8.01
CA ASN A 208 1.76 1.69 -8.30
C ASN A 208 0.90 2.48 -7.30
N CYS A 209 1.51 2.88 -6.19
CA CYS A 209 0.88 3.68 -5.14
C CYS A 209 1.13 5.20 -5.31
N GLY A 210 1.66 5.63 -6.45
CA GLY A 210 2.16 6.99 -6.62
C GLY A 210 1.11 8.09 -6.41
N TRP A 211 -0.13 7.84 -6.79
CA TRP A 211 -1.24 8.80 -6.65
C TRP A 211 -1.70 9.02 -5.20
N MET A 212 -1.30 8.15 -4.27
CA MET A 212 -1.55 8.26 -2.84
C MET A 212 -0.39 8.95 -2.09
N ALA A 213 0.62 9.45 -2.80
CA ALA A 213 1.77 10.10 -2.18
C ALA A 213 1.34 11.34 -1.38
N ALA A 214 1.78 11.41 -0.11
CA ALA A 214 1.52 12.56 0.77
C ALA A 214 2.12 13.88 0.27
N LEU A 215 3.00 13.83 -0.75
CA LEU A 215 3.43 14.98 -1.54
C LEU A 215 2.25 15.81 -2.06
N ARG A 216 1.08 15.19 -2.32
CA ARG A 216 -0.13 15.90 -2.74
C ARG A 216 -0.56 16.96 -1.74
N HIS A 217 -0.50 16.65 -0.45
CA HIS A 217 -0.92 17.55 0.63
C HIS A 217 0.06 18.71 0.89
N LEU A 218 1.20 18.72 0.18
CA LEU A 218 2.12 19.85 0.18
C LEU A 218 1.79 20.89 -0.89
N LEU A 219 0.84 20.62 -1.79
CA LEU A 219 0.46 21.56 -2.83
C LEU A 219 -0.48 22.63 -2.25
N PRO A 220 -0.21 23.94 -2.43
CA PRO A 220 -1.08 25.00 -1.91
C PRO A 220 -2.53 24.97 -2.41
N GLY A 221 -2.79 24.30 -3.54
CA GLY A 221 -4.14 24.11 -4.09
C GLY A 221 -4.87 22.87 -3.56
N ASP A 222 -4.22 22.03 -2.75
CA ASP A 222 -4.87 20.88 -2.13
C ASP A 222 -5.76 21.33 -0.96
N TYR A 223 -6.93 20.72 -0.84
CA TYR A 223 -7.91 21.13 0.17
C TYR A 223 -7.45 20.81 1.61
N GLU A 224 -6.48 19.91 1.79
CA GLU A 224 -5.88 19.62 3.09
C GLU A 224 -4.79 20.63 3.48
N TYR A 225 -4.27 21.41 2.53
CA TYR A 225 -3.20 22.37 2.76
C TYR A 225 -3.67 23.49 3.70
N PRO A 226 -3.00 23.70 4.85
CA PRO A 226 -3.51 24.63 5.85
C PRO A 226 -3.23 26.09 5.50
N ASP A 227 -4.22 26.96 5.73
CA ASP A 227 -4.01 28.39 5.78
C ASP A 227 -3.23 28.75 7.06
N LEU A 228 -1.91 28.94 6.92
CA LEU A 228 -1.00 29.22 8.03
C LEU A 228 -1.26 30.57 8.71
N MET A 229 -1.95 31.50 8.04
CA MET A 229 -2.32 32.78 8.63
C MET A 229 -3.57 32.65 9.50
N LYS A 230 -4.56 31.86 9.07
CA LYS A 230 -5.76 31.56 9.86
C LYS A 230 -5.51 30.54 10.97
N ARG A 231 -4.53 29.65 10.81
CA ARG A 231 -4.19 28.58 11.76
C ARG A 231 -2.71 28.67 12.17
N PRO A 232 -2.27 29.68 12.92
CA PRO A 232 -0.86 29.91 13.21
C PRO A 232 -0.21 28.83 14.09
N ILE A 233 -0.99 28.08 14.86
CA ILE A 233 -0.49 26.99 15.73
C ILE A 233 -0.74 25.62 15.10
N ASP A 234 -1.98 25.36 14.71
CA ASP A 234 -2.38 24.06 14.18
C ASP A 234 -1.94 23.85 12.72
N GLY A 235 -1.89 24.91 11.92
CA GLY A 235 -1.46 24.85 10.52
C GLY A 235 -0.03 24.32 10.35
N PRO A 236 0.98 24.89 11.03
CA PRO A 236 2.34 24.35 10.99
C PRO A 236 2.44 22.90 11.46
N ASN A 237 1.64 22.49 12.46
CA ASN A 237 1.61 21.10 12.91
C ASN A 237 1.01 20.16 11.87
N LYS A 238 -0.12 20.53 11.25
CA LYS A 238 -0.76 19.73 10.21
C LYS A 238 0.14 19.58 8.98
N LEU A 239 0.69 20.69 8.48
CA LEU A 239 1.61 20.65 7.34
C LEU A 239 2.89 19.88 7.69
N GLY A 240 3.43 20.07 8.89
CA GLY A 240 4.58 19.30 9.39
C GLY A 240 4.35 17.79 9.41
N ASN A 241 3.16 17.33 9.79
CA ASN A 241 2.80 15.91 9.73
C ASN A 241 2.81 15.38 8.29
N TYR A 242 2.28 16.15 7.32
CA TYR A 242 2.38 15.80 5.91
C TYR A 242 3.82 15.82 5.42
N MET A 243 4.68 16.73 5.92
CA MET A 243 6.11 16.74 5.57
C MET A 243 6.80 15.46 5.97
N LEU A 244 6.50 14.90 7.15
CA LEU A 244 7.08 13.62 7.58
C LEU A 244 6.77 12.51 6.58
N ALA A 245 5.52 12.42 6.13
CA ALA A 245 5.10 11.38 5.19
C ALA A 245 5.56 11.63 3.76
N ALA A 246 5.44 12.87 3.27
CA ALA A 246 5.83 13.27 1.94
C ALA A 246 7.33 13.12 1.71
N ALA A 247 8.14 13.38 2.72
CA ALA A 247 9.59 13.23 2.63
C ALA A 247 10.02 11.79 2.33
N GLU A 248 9.25 10.76 2.73
CA GLU A 248 9.62 9.37 2.46
C GLU A 248 9.73 9.05 0.95
N TRP A 249 9.11 9.86 0.08
CA TRP A 249 9.21 9.73 -1.37
C TRP A 249 10.46 10.37 -1.99
N VAL A 250 11.16 11.25 -1.26
CA VAL A 250 12.25 12.07 -1.82
C VAL A 250 13.48 12.18 -0.92
N VAL A 251 13.43 11.67 0.31
CA VAL A 251 14.55 11.75 1.27
C VAL A 251 15.62 10.68 1.02
N ARG A 252 15.28 9.66 0.23
CA ARG A 252 16.20 8.58 -0.16
C ARG A 252 16.43 8.62 -1.65
N VAL A 253 17.64 8.23 -2.04
CA VAL A 253 18.16 8.48 -3.38
C VAL A 253 17.37 7.74 -4.47
N ASP A 254 17.01 6.48 -4.26
CA ASP A 254 16.35 5.67 -5.29
C ASP A 254 14.89 6.11 -5.47
N GLU A 255 14.16 6.36 -4.39
CA GLU A 255 12.81 6.92 -4.42
C GLU A 255 12.82 8.33 -5.04
N CYS A 256 13.77 9.18 -4.67
CA CYS A 256 13.87 10.54 -5.21
C CYS A 256 14.18 10.53 -6.71
N ARG A 257 15.10 9.67 -7.16
CA ARG A 257 15.38 9.45 -8.59
C ARG A 257 14.16 8.93 -9.33
N PHE A 258 13.39 8.01 -8.73
CA PHE A 258 12.14 7.56 -9.32
C PHE A 258 11.16 8.72 -9.51
N VAL A 259 10.87 9.48 -8.46
CA VAL A 259 9.95 10.63 -8.52
C VAL A 259 10.42 11.66 -9.55
N TYR A 260 11.71 12.01 -9.56
CA TYR A 260 12.26 12.94 -10.54
C TYR A 260 12.10 12.45 -11.98
N ARG A 261 12.42 11.18 -12.25
CA ARG A 261 12.24 10.57 -13.58
C ARG A 261 10.77 10.60 -14.01
N GLU A 262 9.84 10.25 -13.14
CA GLU A 262 8.41 10.31 -13.45
C GLU A 262 7.94 11.74 -13.71
N CYS A 263 8.37 12.71 -12.89
CA CYS A 263 8.07 14.13 -13.09
C CYS A 263 8.64 14.66 -14.40
N SER A 264 9.85 14.25 -14.78
CA SER A 264 10.54 14.70 -16.00
C SER A 264 9.84 14.28 -17.30
N LYS A 265 8.93 13.31 -17.25
CA LYS A 265 8.14 12.90 -18.42
C LYS A 265 7.15 13.96 -18.88
N ARG A 266 6.81 14.97 -18.05
CA ARG A 266 5.84 16.02 -18.39
C ARG A 266 5.97 17.28 -17.54
N GLU A 267 5.70 18.43 -18.13
CA GLU A 267 5.74 19.70 -17.42
C GLU A 267 4.55 19.89 -16.46
N ARG A 268 3.34 19.51 -16.88
CA ARG A 268 2.09 19.63 -16.10
C ARG A 268 1.33 18.30 -16.04
N ILE A 269 0.51 18.15 -15.00
CA ILE A 269 -0.42 17.01 -14.91
C ILE A 269 -1.56 17.17 -15.92
N PRO A 270 -2.03 16.09 -16.55
CA PRO A 270 -3.32 16.09 -17.24
C PRO A 270 -4.46 16.15 -16.21
N GLU A 271 -5.67 16.52 -16.66
CA GLU A 271 -6.92 16.45 -15.86
C GLU A 271 -7.36 14.99 -15.66
N VAL A 272 -6.52 14.18 -15.02
CA VAL A 272 -6.80 12.78 -14.67
C VAL A 272 -6.62 12.63 -13.18
N TYR A 273 -7.63 12.06 -12.51
CA TYR A 273 -7.71 11.96 -11.04
C TYR A 273 -6.45 11.38 -10.37
N ARG A 274 -5.80 10.39 -11.00
CA ARG A 274 -4.61 9.70 -10.47
C ARG A 274 -3.27 10.27 -10.97
N ALA A 275 -3.26 11.38 -11.72
CA ALA A 275 -2.01 11.96 -12.19
C ALA A 275 -1.26 12.68 -11.07
N MET A 276 -0.11 12.12 -10.65
CA MET A 276 0.69 12.67 -9.57
C MET A 276 1.91 13.47 -10.05
N TRP A 277 2.64 12.94 -11.03
CA TRP A 277 4.00 13.35 -11.34
C TRP A 277 4.07 14.41 -12.46
N SER A 278 4.70 15.55 -12.18
CA SER A 278 5.04 16.58 -13.17
C SER A 278 6.18 17.47 -12.67
N MET A 279 6.91 18.11 -13.58
CA MET A 279 7.97 19.05 -13.22
C MET A 279 7.45 20.31 -12.50
N GLU A 280 6.24 20.78 -12.81
CA GLU A 280 5.56 21.83 -12.03
C GLU A 280 5.41 21.45 -10.56
N ARG A 281 4.87 20.25 -10.29
CA ARG A 281 4.70 19.77 -8.93
C ARG A 281 6.02 19.50 -8.23
N TRP A 282 7.01 18.96 -8.95
CA TRP A 282 8.37 18.78 -8.43
C TRP A 282 8.96 20.10 -7.89
N ARG A 283 8.91 21.17 -8.69
CA ARG A 283 9.40 22.50 -8.27
C ARG A 283 8.62 23.06 -7.08
N GLU A 284 7.29 22.86 -7.05
CA GLU A 284 6.48 23.30 -5.91
C GLU A 284 6.82 22.49 -4.65
N TRP A 285 6.93 21.16 -4.70
CA TRP A 285 7.33 20.34 -3.56
C TRP A 285 8.71 20.75 -3.02
N LYS A 286 9.69 20.96 -3.90
CA LYS A 286 11.01 21.44 -3.52
C LYS A 286 10.93 22.78 -2.80
N LYS A 287 10.16 23.73 -3.34
CA LYS A 287 9.91 25.04 -2.70
C LYS A 287 9.25 24.87 -1.32
N GLN A 288 8.30 23.95 -1.17
CA GLN A 288 7.60 23.69 0.09
C GLN A 288 8.52 23.08 1.15
N PHE A 289 9.38 22.12 0.77
CA PHE A 289 10.41 21.61 1.67
C PHE A 289 11.41 22.71 2.07
N GLY A 290 11.86 23.54 1.13
CA GLY A 290 12.74 24.68 1.41
C GLY A 290 12.09 25.70 2.35
N PHE A 291 10.80 26.01 2.14
CA PHE A 291 10.01 26.89 2.99
C PHE A 291 9.92 26.37 4.43
N VAL A 292 9.50 25.12 4.62
CA VAL A 292 9.38 24.53 5.96
C VAL A 292 10.74 24.47 6.65
N HIS A 293 11.81 24.10 5.94
CA HIS A 293 13.15 24.06 6.51
C HIS A 293 13.60 25.39 7.13
N GLY A 294 13.30 26.50 6.44
CA GLY A 294 13.70 27.86 6.83
C GLY A 294 12.75 28.59 7.79
N ASP A 295 11.59 28.02 8.14
CA ASP A 295 10.56 28.71 8.91
C ASP A 295 10.47 28.21 10.36
N GLU A 296 10.78 29.11 11.31
CA GLU A 296 10.83 28.80 12.74
C GLU A 296 9.47 28.51 13.38
N ARG A 297 8.34 28.76 12.67
CA ARG A 297 7.00 28.35 13.14
C ARG A 297 6.84 26.84 13.19
N PHE A 298 7.67 26.10 12.46
CA PHE A 298 7.65 24.64 12.43
C PHE A 298 8.58 24.06 13.50
N LYS A 299 8.16 22.92 14.08
CA LYS A 299 9.02 22.16 14.99
C LYS A 299 10.31 21.72 14.30
N GLU A 300 11.39 21.64 15.07
CA GLU A 300 12.71 21.21 14.61
C GLU A 300 12.67 19.90 13.81
N GLU A 301 11.90 18.91 14.28
CA GLU A 301 11.76 17.63 13.59
C GLU A 301 11.25 17.74 12.14
N TYR A 302 10.31 18.66 11.88
CA TYR A 302 9.76 18.89 10.54
C TYR A 302 10.78 19.62 9.67
N ARG A 303 11.46 20.62 10.25
CA ARG A 303 12.49 21.41 9.57
C ARG A 303 13.68 20.56 9.15
N ASP A 304 14.09 19.61 9.99
CA ASP A 304 15.18 18.69 9.73
C ASP A 304 14.85 17.73 8.58
N VAL A 305 13.66 17.15 8.61
CA VAL A 305 13.17 16.25 7.55
C VAL A 305 13.04 17.02 6.23
N ALA A 306 12.46 18.21 6.26
CA ALA A 306 12.31 19.06 5.09
C ALA A 306 13.67 19.47 4.50
N GLY A 307 14.64 19.81 5.35
CA GLY A 307 16.00 20.13 4.92
C GLY A 307 16.71 18.96 4.24
N ARG A 308 16.51 17.72 4.71
CA ARG A 308 17.06 16.52 4.05
C ARG A 308 16.39 16.25 2.70
N ALA A 309 15.06 16.34 2.64
CA ALA A 309 14.32 16.18 1.39
C ALA A 309 14.74 17.23 0.35
N TYR A 310 14.82 18.50 0.74
CA TYR A 310 15.26 19.60 -0.12
C TYR A 310 16.64 19.34 -0.75
N ARG A 311 17.63 18.94 0.07
CA ARG A 311 18.99 18.63 -0.42
C ARG A 311 19.02 17.43 -1.35
N MET A 312 18.29 16.36 -1.04
CA MET A 312 18.23 15.19 -1.91
C MET A 312 17.60 15.51 -3.26
N MET A 313 16.57 16.36 -3.29
CA MET A 313 15.99 16.86 -4.54
C MET A 313 16.98 17.70 -5.34
N ASP A 314 17.77 18.57 -4.69
CA ASP A 314 18.88 19.31 -5.33
C ASP A 314 19.94 18.36 -5.92
N GLU A 315 20.36 17.35 -5.17
CA GLU A 315 21.36 16.36 -5.59
C GLU A 315 20.90 15.62 -6.86
N VAL A 316 19.68 15.08 -6.86
CA VAL A 316 19.12 14.34 -8.00
C VAL A 316 18.94 15.22 -9.25
N GLU A 317 18.54 16.49 -9.10
CA GLU A 317 18.49 17.43 -10.23
C GLU A 317 19.87 17.64 -10.85
N ASN A 318 20.89 17.82 -10.02
CA ASN A 318 22.25 18.08 -10.48
C ASN A 318 22.87 16.85 -11.15
N GLU A 319 22.64 15.64 -10.65
CA GLU A 319 23.09 14.39 -11.30
C GLU A 319 22.59 14.29 -12.75
N ASN A 320 21.33 14.64 -12.99
CA ASN A 320 20.71 14.53 -14.31
C ASN A 320 21.13 15.65 -15.28
N MET A 321 21.54 16.83 -14.78
CA MET A 321 22.11 17.90 -15.61
C MET A 321 23.52 17.60 -16.14
N HIS A 322 24.26 16.69 -15.51
CA HIS A 322 25.61 16.31 -15.93
C HIS A 322 25.65 15.01 -16.76
N SER A 323 24.50 14.35 -16.93
CA SER A 323 24.37 13.05 -17.61
C SER A 323 23.70 13.15 -18.99
N GLY A 324 23.28 14.34 -19.41
CA GLY A 324 22.72 14.65 -20.74
C GLY A 324 23.56 15.71 -21.44
#